data_AF-A0A956EAN6-F1
#
_entry.id   AF-A0A956EAN6-F1
#
_cell.length_a   1.000
_cell.length_b   1.000
_cell.length_c   1.000
_cell.angle_alpha   90.00
_cell.angle_beta   90.00
_cell.angle_gamma   90.00
#
_symmetry.space_group_name_H-M   'P 1'
#
loop_
_entity.id
_entity.type
_entity.pdbx_description
1 polymer ?
#
loop_
_entity_poly.entity_id
_entity_poly.type
_entity_poly.pdbx_seq_one_letter_code
_entity_poly.pdbx_strand_id
1 'polypeptide(L)'
;MSKVCPYCQASVLRTDRGLQNLGKVADMADTPCLVAVGDQGTLATRPFEVMGRVQLDHGKGPWDEFYVSFDYGQAWGWLAFAQGHWYVTQKVEGLAVPPISTLQLEQDIQLGQQYFRVAELKEGTVVSAEGELPEVTPPGTARHYVDLYGQQNAFATIDYGDNSGKYEVFIGYVFPESQMQVQALGERHTKEVKTDTMQCPNCGGEVPKLTQGRAERMGCPYCYTVSDIASRQVVAQQEAAMQQPDIPIGQQGSFDGVQYVCIAYIRRGCYYDDEHFSWEEYLLWSQGIGFRWLVKDPENGWQWITPVNIAEVDISQMPNMVSWGGRVFHNRDWGSASVEYVLGEVYWKCEIGESTRADDFVDGNDVLSREVGDGEVQWSFA
;
A
#
# COMPACT_ATOMS: atom_id res chain seq x y z
N MET A 1 -21.77 -14.93 8.99
CA MET A 1 -21.46 -15.05 7.56
C MET A 1 -22.53 -14.33 6.75
N SER A 2 -22.11 -13.35 5.98
CA SER A 2 -22.94 -12.62 5.02
C SER A 2 -22.56 -13.05 3.59
N LYS A 3 -23.48 -12.84 2.64
CA LYS A 3 -23.23 -13.06 1.21
C LYS A 3 -23.80 -11.92 0.39
N VAL A 4 -23.04 -11.43 -0.58
CA VAL A 4 -23.50 -10.42 -1.54
C VAL A 4 -23.95 -11.10 -2.84
N CYS A 5 -25.16 -10.79 -3.28
CA CYS A 5 -25.71 -11.34 -4.52
C CYS A 5 -25.04 -10.68 -5.74
N PRO A 6 -24.37 -11.43 -6.64
CA PRO A 6 -23.68 -10.84 -7.80
C PRO A 6 -24.63 -10.22 -8.83
N TYR A 7 -25.93 -10.55 -8.79
CA TYR A 7 -26.91 -10.07 -9.78
C TYR A 7 -27.63 -8.79 -9.37
N CYS A 8 -27.89 -8.61 -8.08
CA CYS A 8 -28.69 -7.48 -7.58
C CYS A 8 -28.04 -6.71 -6.44
N GLN A 9 -26.81 -7.09 -6.07
CA GLN A 9 -25.97 -6.47 -5.04
C GLN A 9 -26.59 -6.47 -3.64
N ALA A 10 -27.66 -7.24 -3.41
CA ALA A 10 -28.24 -7.39 -2.10
C ALA A 10 -27.25 -8.12 -1.17
N SER A 11 -26.94 -7.50 -0.02
CA SER A 11 -26.21 -8.14 1.07
C SER A 11 -27.20 -8.90 1.95
N VAL A 12 -26.99 -10.20 2.11
CA VAL A 12 -27.86 -11.09 2.86
C VAL A 12 -27.09 -11.73 4.00
N LEU A 13 -27.61 -11.59 5.21
CA LEU A 13 -27.08 -12.24 6.41
C LEU A 13 -27.87 -13.49 6.73
N ARG A 14 -27.16 -14.59 6.99
CA ARG A 14 -27.74 -15.80 7.57
C ARG A 14 -27.71 -15.71 9.09
N THR A 15 -28.88 -15.77 9.72
CA THR A 15 -29.05 -15.85 11.17
C THR A 15 -29.58 -17.24 11.57
N ASP A 16 -29.70 -17.48 12.87
CA ASP A 16 -30.38 -18.65 13.43
C ASP A 16 -31.88 -18.71 13.07
N ARG A 17 -32.48 -17.55 12.75
CA ARG A 17 -33.91 -17.40 12.45
C ARG A 17 -34.25 -17.26 10.96
N GLY A 18 -33.26 -17.30 10.08
CA GLY A 18 -33.46 -17.25 8.62
C GLY A 18 -32.49 -16.32 7.91
N LEU A 19 -32.93 -15.78 6.77
CA LEU A 19 -32.18 -14.83 5.96
C LEU A 19 -32.70 -13.41 6.19
N GLN A 20 -31.78 -12.48 6.43
CA GLN A 20 -32.07 -11.06 6.56
C GLN A 20 -31.43 -10.30 5.39
N ASN A 21 -32.22 -9.52 4.65
CA ASN A 21 -31.72 -8.60 3.65
C ASN A 21 -31.28 -7.30 4.33
N LEU A 22 -30.04 -6.87 4.07
CA LEU A 22 -29.40 -5.71 4.70
C LEU A 22 -29.27 -4.51 3.76
N GLY A 23 -29.91 -4.58 2.60
CA GLY A 23 -29.84 -3.56 1.56
C GLY A 23 -28.89 -3.94 0.43
N LYS A 24 -28.61 -2.98 -0.44
CA LYS A 24 -27.70 -3.15 -1.57
C LYS A 24 -26.35 -2.52 -1.27
N VAL A 25 -25.27 -3.15 -1.72
CA VAL A 25 -23.95 -2.52 -1.79
C VAL A 25 -23.83 -1.64 -3.05
N ALA A 26 -22.91 -0.67 -3.01
CA ALA A 26 -22.57 0.13 -4.18
C ALA A 26 -21.83 -0.71 -5.23
N ASP A 27 -21.80 -0.23 -6.48
CA ASP A 27 -20.89 -0.78 -7.48
C ASP A 27 -19.45 -0.72 -6.97
N MET A 28 -18.69 -1.78 -7.24
CA MET A 28 -17.28 -1.86 -6.85
C MET A 28 -16.46 -0.99 -7.79
N ALA A 29 -15.57 -0.17 -7.24
CA ALA A 29 -14.65 0.61 -8.04
C ALA A 29 -13.65 -0.32 -8.74
N ASP A 30 -13.29 0.04 -9.96
CA ASP A 30 -12.24 -0.62 -10.72
C ASP A 30 -10.89 -0.34 -10.05
N THR A 31 -10.45 -1.27 -9.22
CA THR A 31 -9.11 -1.29 -8.64
C THR A 31 -8.24 -2.36 -9.30
N PRO A 32 -6.92 -2.19 -9.25
CA PRO A 32 -5.98 -3.17 -9.74
C PRO A 32 -5.97 -4.48 -8.94
N CYS A 33 -6.80 -5.46 -9.30
CA CYS A 33 -6.89 -6.71 -8.53
C CYS A 33 -6.16 -7.87 -9.18
N LEU A 34 -5.16 -8.41 -8.48
CA LEU A 34 -4.43 -9.63 -8.86
C LEU A 34 -5.18 -10.91 -8.48
N VAL A 35 -6.08 -10.80 -7.52
CA VAL A 35 -6.97 -11.86 -7.03
C VAL A 35 -8.43 -11.43 -7.18
N ALA A 36 -9.31 -12.38 -7.43
CA ALA A 36 -10.75 -12.17 -7.53
C ALA A 36 -11.52 -13.20 -6.71
N VAL A 37 -12.75 -12.89 -6.29
CA VAL A 37 -13.62 -13.86 -5.61
C VAL A 37 -13.83 -15.09 -6.49
N GLY A 38 -13.63 -16.28 -5.91
CA GLY A 38 -13.64 -17.58 -6.59
C GLY A 38 -12.28 -18.03 -7.13
N ASP A 39 -11.25 -17.18 -7.11
CA ASP A 39 -9.89 -17.64 -7.38
C ASP A 39 -9.44 -18.65 -6.31
N GLN A 40 -8.58 -19.58 -6.73
CA GLN A 40 -7.96 -20.58 -5.86
C GLN A 40 -6.45 -20.49 -5.97
N GLY A 41 -5.72 -20.94 -4.96
CA GLY A 41 -4.28 -20.81 -4.99
C GLY A 41 -3.56 -21.52 -3.87
N THR A 42 -2.27 -21.24 -3.79
CA THR A 42 -1.43 -21.66 -2.66
C THR A 42 -0.61 -20.49 -2.15
N LEU A 43 -0.56 -20.31 -0.84
CA LEU A 43 0.33 -19.38 -0.15
C LEU A 43 1.32 -20.19 0.69
N ALA A 44 2.61 -20.10 0.38
CA ALA A 44 3.64 -20.90 1.04
C ALA A 44 3.26 -22.40 1.13
N THR A 45 2.76 -22.96 0.01
CA THR A 45 2.22 -24.33 -0.15
C THR A 45 0.88 -24.62 0.53
N ARG A 46 0.34 -23.71 1.34
CA ARG A 46 -0.96 -23.84 1.97
C ARG A 46 -2.07 -23.47 0.98
N PRO A 47 -3.03 -24.37 0.68
CA PRO A 47 -4.09 -24.06 -0.29
C PRO A 47 -5.06 -23.03 0.26
N PHE A 48 -5.55 -22.15 -0.61
CA PHE A 48 -6.59 -21.18 -0.29
C PHE A 48 -7.62 -21.00 -1.41
N GLU A 49 -8.79 -20.49 -1.03
CA GLU A 49 -9.85 -20.02 -1.92
C GLU A 49 -10.28 -18.61 -1.50
N VAL A 50 -10.42 -17.71 -2.47
CA VAL A 50 -10.91 -16.35 -2.25
C VAL A 50 -12.43 -16.38 -2.12
N MET A 51 -12.92 -16.21 -0.90
CA MET A 51 -14.34 -16.33 -0.56
C MET A 51 -15.10 -15.02 -0.76
N GLY A 52 -14.45 -13.89 -0.46
CA GLY A 52 -15.07 -12.58 -0.51
C GLY A 52 -14.05 -11.47 -0.62
N ARG A 53 -14.54 -10.26 -0.87
CA ARG A 53 -13.74 -9.04 -0.97
C ARG A 53 -14.50 -7.90 -0.30
N VAL A 54 -13.77 -7.05 0.41
CA VAL A 54 -14.24 -5.78 0.91
C VAL A 54 -13.41 -4.69 0.25
N GLN A 55 -14.09 -3.65 -0.22
CA GLN A 55 -13.44 -2.44 -0.72
C GLN A 55 -13.67 -1.32 0.27
N LEU A 56 -12.59 -0.73 0.76
CA LEU A 56 -12.59 0.41 1.66
C LEU A 56 -11.98 1.63 0.95
N ASP A 57 -12.26 2.84 1.43
CA ASP A 57 -11.72 4.08 0.88
C ASP A 57 -11.29 5.02 2.02
N HIS A 58 -10.07 5.53 1.93
CA HIS A 58 -9.45 6.42 2.93
C HIS A 58 -9.56 7.90 2.52
N GLY A 59 -10.53 8.23 1.68
CA GLY A 59 -10.82 9.57 1.17
C GLY A 59 -9.99 9.98 -0.05
N LYS A 60 -8.87 9.30 -0.32
CA LYS A 60 -8.05 9.56 -1.52
C LYS A 60 -8.25 8.49 -2.60
N GLY A 61 -8.74 7.31 -2.23
CA GLY A 61 -8.90 6.19 -3.15
C GLY A 61 -9.29 4.89 -2.45
N PRO A 62 -9.89 3.95 -3.19
CA PRO A 62 -10.27 2.67 -2.65
C PRO A 62 -9.09 1.68 -2.62
N TRP A 63 -9.04 0.84 -1.59
CA TRP A 63 -8.22 -0.37 -1.53
C TRP A 63 -9.09 -1.60 -1.27
N ASP A 64 -8.52 -2.79 -1.54
CA ASP A 64 -9.23 -4.05 -1.38
C ASP A 64 -8.57 -4.97 -0.37
N GLU A 65 -9.43 -5.67 0.36
CA GLU A 65 -9.07 -6.77 1.25
C GLU A 65 -9.88 -8.01 0.87
N PHE A 66 -9.19 -9.15 0.79
CA PHE A 66 -9.75 -10.40 0.30
C PHE A 66 -9.88 -11.39 1.44
N TYR A 67 -11.10 -11.80 1.72
CA TYR A 67 -11.36 -12.86 2.68
C TYR A 67 -11.09 -14.20 2.05
N VAL A 68 -10.20 -14.99 2.65
CA VAL A 68 -9.76 -16.28 2.13
C VAL A 68 -10.07 -17.40 3.11
N SER A 69 -10.45 -18.55 2.57
CA SER A 69 -10.47 -19.81 3.31
C SER A 69 -9.18 -20.58 3.02
N PHE A 70 -8.57 -21.15 4.06
CA PHE A 70 -7.41 -22.01 3.97
C PHE A 70 -7.80 -23.45 4.27
N ASP A 71 -7.00 -24.39 3.74
CA ASP A 71 -7.09 -25.82 4.07
C ASP A 71 -8.50 -26.39 3.88
N TYR A 72 -9.16 -25.96 2.80
CA TYR A 72 -10.53 -26.37 2.44
C TYR A 72 -11.57 -25.99 3.52
N GLY A 73 -11.44 -24.79 4.09
CA GLY A 73 -12.40 -24.23 5.06
C GLY A 73 -12.15 -24.65 6.51
N GLN A 74 -10.91 -25.04 6.85
CA GLN A 74 -10.53 -25.30 8.26
C GLN A 74 -10.03 -24.05 8.98
N ALA A 75 -9.59 -23.05 8.22
CA ALA A 75 -9.15 -21.78 8.74
C ALA A 75 -9.49 -20.67 7.76
N TRP A 76 -9.50 -19.42 8.24
CA TRP A 76 -9.78 -18.25 7.44
C TRP A 76 -8.80 -17.14 7.77
N GLY A 77 -8.63 -16.22 6.82
CA GLY A 77 -7.80 -15.05 6.97
C GLY A 77 -8.13 -13.99 5.94
N TRP A 78 -7.33 -12.95 5.92
CA TRP A 78 -7.41 -11.85 4.98
C TRP A 78 -6.11 -11.74 4.19
N LEU A 79 -6.23 -11.46 2.90
CA LEU A 79 -5.13 -11.02 2.05
C LEU A 79 -5.33 -9.55 1.71
N ALA A 80 -4.26 -8.77 1.80
CA ALA A 80 -4.23 -7.39 1.34
C ALA A 80 -2.96 -7.15 0.53
N PHE A 81 -3.01 -6.18 -0.40
CA PHE A 81 -1.85 -5.71 -1.14
C PHE A 81 -1.73 -4.20 -0.95
N ALA A 82 -0.62 -3.76 -0.37
CA ALA A 82 -0.34 -2.35 -0.15
C ALA A 82 1.15 -2.08 -0.33
N GLN A 83 1.47 -0.97 -1.00
CA GLN A 83 2.85 -0.48 -1.18
C GLN A 83 3.82 -1.54 -1.75
N GLY A 84 3.33 -2.40 -2.64
CA GLY A 84 4.15 -3.45 -3.26
C GLY A 84 4.28 -4.75 -2.46
N HIS A 85 3.68 -4.83 -1.28
CA HIS A 85 3.78 -5.98 -0.40
C HIS A 85 2.42 -6.68 -0.25
N TRP A 86 2.47 -7.99 -0.08
CA TRP A 86 1.31 -8.77 0.29
C TRP A 86 1.32 -9.05 1.80
N TYR A 87 0.12 -9.01 2.36
CA TYR A 87 -0.13 -9.27 3.77
C TYR A 87 -1.08 -10.44 3.86
N VAL A 88 -0.82 -11.36 4.79
CA VAL A 88 -1.81 -12.34 5.23
C VAL A 88 -2.03 -12.19 6.72
N THR A 89 -3.28 -12.11 7.16
CA THR A 89 -3.61 -12.02 8.59
C THR A 89 -4.76 -12.96 8.94
N GLN A 90 -4.81 -13.40 10.20
CA GLN A 90 -5.89 -14.21 10.74
C GLN A 90 -6.39 -13.58 12.04
N LYS A 91 -7.70 -13.66 12.28
CA LYS A 91 -8.31 -13.13 13.50
C LYS A 91 -7.78 -13.88 14.74
N VAL A 92 -7.37 -13.14 15.76
CA VAL A 92 -6.93 -13.66 17.05
C VAL A 92 -7.85 -13.14 18.16
N GLU A 93 -8.49 -14.05 18.87
CA GLU A 93 -9.45 -13.72 19.93
C GLU A 93 -8.76 -13.52 21.29
N GLY A 94 -9.35 -12.67 22.13
CA GLY A 94 -8.98 -12.55 23.55
C GLY A 94 -7.70 -11.78 23.84
N LEU A 95 -7.14 -11.07 22.86
CA LEU A 95 -6.04 -10.13 23.08
C LEU A 95 -6.56 -8.80 23.61
N ALA A 96 -5.91 -8.26 24.63
CA ALA A 96 -6.19 -6.90 25.09
C ALA A 96 -5.42 -5.90 24.22
N VAL A 97 -6.09 -4.84 23.76
CA VAL A 97 -5.46 -3.74 23.03
C VAL A 97 -5.72 -2.40 23.73
N PRO A 98 -4.79 -1.45 23.67
CA PRO A 98 -5.02 -0.10 24.18
C PRO A 98 -6.11 0.61 23.35
N PRO A 99 -6.79 1.65 23.88
CA PRO A 99 -7.64 2.50 23.06
C PRO A 99 -6.85 3.21 21.96
N ILE A 100 -7.43 3.35 20.77
CA ILE A 100 -6.77 3.99 19.61
C ILE A 100 -6.26 5.41 19.93
N SER A 101 -6.97 6.15 20.77
CA SER A 101 -6.58 7.51 21.19
C SER A 101 -5.31 7.59 22.04
N THR A 102 -4.82 6.45 22.54
CA THR A 102 -3.56 6.38 23.29
C THR A 102 -2.39 5.89 22.45
N LEU A 103 -2.66 5.49 21.20
CA LEU A 103 -1.64 4.99 20.30
C LEU A 103 -0.95 6.14 19.56
N GLN A 104 0.35 5.95 19.31
CA GLN A 104 1.18 6.86 18.54
C GLN A 104 2.01 6.07 17.54
N LEU A 105 2.40 6.70 16.43
CA LEU A 105 3.35 6.11 15.49
C LEU A 105 4.63 5.73 16.22
N GLU A 106 5.21 4.59 15.82
CA GLU A 106 6.41 4.00 16.39
C GLU A 106 6.30 3.53 17.84
N GLN A 107 5.10 3.59 18.43
CA GLN A 107 4.88 2.99 19.73
C GLN A 107 4.93 1.46 19.63
N ASP A 108 5.71 0.85 20.52
CA ASP A 108 5.69 -0.60 20.73
C ASP A 108 4.52 -1.00 21.63
N ILE A 109 3.71 -1.94 21.16
CA ILE A 109 2.63 -2.56 21.94
C ILE A 109 2.78 -4.07 21.95
N GLN A 110 2.30 -4.69 23.02
CA GLN A 110 2.31 -6.14 23.15
C GLN A 110 0.98 -6.72 22.68
N LEU A 111 1.03 -7.63 21.69
CA LEU A 111 -0.10 -8.44 21.24
C LEU A 111 0.23 -9.91 21.51
N GLY A 112 -0.38 -10.45 22.57
CA GLY A 112 -0.08 -11.81 23.04
C GLY A 112 1.34 -11.91 23.59
N GLN A 113 2.19 -12.73 22.96
CA GLN A 113 3.59 -12.94 23.37
C GLN A 113 4.60 -12.15 22.53
N GLN A 114 4.12 -11.37 21.56
CA GLN A 114 4.96 -10.63 20.62
C GLN A 114 4.77 -9.13 20.81
N TYR A 115 5.83 -8.38 20.53
CA TYR A 115 5.79 -6.93 20.43
C TYR A 115 5.66 -6.53 18.97
N PHE A 116 4.80 -5.54 18.73
CA PHE A 116 4.58 -4.94 17.43
C PHE A 116 4.71 -3.42 17.55
N ARG A 117 5.26 -2.79 16.52
CA ARG A 117 5.43 -1.36 16.43
C ARG A 117 4.38 -0.76 15.51
N VAL A 118 3.67 0.26 16.00
CA VAL A 118 2.67 1.00 15.23
C VAL A 118 3.34 1.67 14.03
N ALA A 119 2.91 1.32 12.83
CA ALA A 119 3.36 1.92 11.58
C ALA A 119 2.31 2.84 10.96
N GLU A 120 1.03 2.55 11.18
CA GLU A 120 -0.08 3.29 10.59
C GLU A 120 -1.24 3.42 11.57
N LEU A 121 -1.88 4.59 11.59
CA LEU A 121 -3.01 5.00 12.40
C LEU A 121 -3.96 5.78 11.48
N LYS A 122 -4.92 5.10 10.86
CA LYS A 122 -5.80 5.73 9.87
C LYS A 122 -7.27 5.33 10.05
N GLU A 123 -8.10 5.98 9.26
CA GLU A 123 -9.50 5.63 9.09
C GLU A 123 -9.82 5.40 7.62
N GLY A 124 -10.84 4.58 7.36
CA GLY A 124 -11.43 4.41 6.06
C GLY A 124 -12.91 4.10 6.16
N THR A 125 -13.57 4.08 5.02
CA THR A 125 -15.00 3.79 4.93
C THR A 125 -15.21 2.63 3.99
N VAL A 126 -16.00 1.65 4.42
CA VAL A 126 -16.44 0.54 3.56
C VAL A 126 -17.27 1.12 2.41
N VAL A 127 -16.83 0.91 1.17
CA VAL A 127 -17.53 1.39 -0.03
C VAL A 127 -18.37 0.27 -0.64
N SER A 128 -17.78 -0.91 -0.79
CA SER A 128 -18.45 -2.06 -1.39
C SER A 128 -17.92 -3.39 -0.83
N ALA A 129 -18.60 -4.46 -1.18
CA ALA A 129 -18.27 -5.82 -0.79
C ALA A 129 -18.82 -6.82 -1.80
N GLU A 130 -18.15 -7.95 -1.98
CA GLU A 130 -18.63 -9.06 -2.80
C GLU A 130 -18.27 -10.43 -2.20
N GLY A 131 -18.96 -11.47 -2.66
CA GLY A 131 -18.72 -12.85 -2.20
C GLY A 131 -19.29 -13.14 -0.81
N GLU A 132 -18.62 -14.04 -0.09
CA GLU A 132 -18.94 -14.51 1.26
C GLU A 132 -17.97 -13.91 2.28
N LEU A 133 -18.51 -13.28 3.32
CA LEU A 133 -17.74 -12.55 4.33
C LEU A 133 -18.07 -13.04 5.75
N PRO A 134 -17.13 -12.95 6.71
CA PRO A 134 -17.35 -13.44 8.07
C PRO A 134 -18.48 -12.68 8.76
N GLU A 135 -18.50 -11.36 8.55
CA GLU A 135 -19.46 -10.44 9.14
C GLU A 135 -20.21 -9.64 8.07
N VAL A 136 -21.12 -8.78 8.51
CA VAL A 136 -21.79 -7.82 7.63
C VAL A 136 -20.90 -6.59 7.52
N THR A 137 -20.70 -6.13 6.30
CA THR A 137 -19.92 -4.92 6.00
C THR A 137 -20.80 -3.93 5.23
N PRO A 138 -21.68 -3.16 5.92
CA PRO A 138 -22.54 -2.20 5.23
C PRO A 138 -21.71 -1.08 4.60
N PRO A 139 -22.01 -0.64 3.37
CA PRO A 139 -21.43 0.57 2.82
C PRO A 139 -21.65 1.79 3.73
N GLY A 140 -20.67 2.69 3.77
CA GLY A 140 -20.66 3.86 4.64
C GLY A 140 -20.21 3.55 6.08
N THR A 141 -19.84 2.30 6.40
CA THR A 141 -19.32 1.96 7.73
C THR A 141 -17.90 2.48 7.86
N ALA A 142 -17.68 3.37 8.83
CA ALA A 142 -16.34 3.82 9.20
C ALA A 142 -15.55 2.68 9.87
N ARG A 143 -14.25 2.65 9.57
CA ARG A 143 -13.26 1.71 10.09
C ARG A 143 -12.04 2.50 10.52
N HIS A 144 -11.74 2.48 11.81
CA HIS A 144 -10.50 3.00 12.35
C HIS A 144 -9.58 1.82 12.58
N TYR A 145 -8.36 1.88 12.06
CA TYR A 145 -7.45 0.75 12.13
C TYR A 145 -6.03 1.20 12.48
N VAL A 146 -5.26 0.24 12.97
CA VAL A 146 -3.86 0.41 13.30
C VAL A 146 -3.10 -0.76 12.73
N ASP A 147 -2.16 -0.48 11.83
CA ASP A 147 -1.26 -1.48 11.29
C ASP A 147 0.08 -1.42 11.99
N LEU A 148 0.60 -2.61 12.32
CA LEU A 148 1.77 -2.78 13.13
C LEU A 148 2.69 -3.85 12.55
N TYR A 149 3.99 -3.61 12.66
CA TYR A 149 5.01 -4.55 12.25
C TYR A 149 5.66 -5.18 13.46
N GLY A 150 5.99 -6.46 13.36
CA GLY A 150 6.81 -7.18 14.31
C GLY A 150 8.11 -7.67 13.67
N GLN A 151 8.95 -8.29 14.48
CA GLN A 151 10.19 -8.92 14.04
C GLN A 151 9.91 -10.03 13.00
N GLN A 152 10.86 -10.29 12.08
CA GLN A 152 10.78 -11.39 11.11
C GLN A 152 9.54 -11.33 10.20
N ASN A 153 9.22 -10.14 9.68
CA ASN A 153 8.05 -9.86 8.82
C ASN A 153 6.69 -10.11 9.48
N ALA A 154 6.62 -10.27 10.81
CA ALA A 154 5.33 -10.33 11.49
C ALA A 154 4.55 -9.04 11.26
N PHE A 155 3.24 -9.17 11.14
CA PHE A 155 2.34 -8.05 10.89
C PHE A 155 1.05 -8.22 11.69
N ALA A 156 0.45 -7.12 12.12
CA ALA A 156 -0.82 -7.12 12.80
C ALA A 156 -1.65 -5.91 12.39
N THR A 157 -2.97 -6.09 12.37
CA THR A 157 -3.95 -5.02 12.23
C THR A 157 -4.87 -5.08 13.45
N ILE A 158 -5.10 -3.94 14.09
CA ILE A 158 -6.17 -3.77 15.07
C ILE A 158 -7.27 -2.95 14.41
N ASP A 159 -8.42 -3.57 14.13
CA ASP A 159 -9.61 -2.89 13.61
C ASP A 159 -10.48 -2.45 14.79
N TYR A 160 -10.54 -1.14 15.06
CA TYR A 160 -11.38 -0.52 16.08
C TYR A 160 -12.81 -0.24 15.59
N GLY A 161 -13.16 -0.62 14.36
CA GLY A 161 -14.46 -0.44 13.76
C GLY A 161 -14.87 1.04 13.72
N ASP A 162 -16.07 1.32 14.23
CA ASP A 162 -16.61 2.67 14.39
C ASP A 162 -16.04 3.43 15.61
N ASN A 163 -15.01 2.87 16.26
CA ASN A 163 -14.41 3.39 17.48
C ASN A 163 -15.38 3.47 18.67
N SER A 164 -16.43 2.62 18.71
CA SER A 164 -17.36 2.54 19.84
C SER A 164 -16.82 1.74 21.04
N GLY A 165 -15.56 1.29 21.00
CA GLY A 165 -14.92 0.44 22.01
C GLY A 165 -14.95 -1.06 21.73
N LYS A 166 -15.51 -1.49 20.60
CA LYS A 166 -15.28 -2.84 20.06
C LYS A 166 -14.03 -2.82 19.19
N TYR A 167 -13.32 -3.94 19.17
CA TYR A 167 -12.16 -4.10 18.30
C TYR A 167 -12.00 -5.57 17.89
N GLU A 168 -11.29 -5.78 16.79
CA GLU A 168 -10.81 -7.07 16.34
C GLU A 168 -9.30 -6.99 16.12
N VAL A 169 -8.59 -8.08 16.40
CA VAL A 169 -7.15 -8.15 16.18
C VAL A 169 -6.85 -9.22 15.16
N PHE A 170 -6.05 -8.87 14.16
CA PHE A 170 -5.61 -9.76 13.11
C PHE A 170 -4.09 -9.84 13.15
N ILE A 171 -3.52 -11.04 13.16
CA ILE A 171 -2.07 -11.26 13.19
C ILE A 171 -1.69 -12.19 12.05
N GLY A 172 -0.57 -11.88 11.40
CA GLY A 172 0.07 -12.74 10.42
C GLY A 172 1.41 -12.17 9.99
N TYR A 173 1.65 -12.05 8.68
CA TYR A 173 2.96 -11.65 8.17
C TYR A 173 2.90 -11.02 6.78
N VAL A 174 3.95 -10.25 6.47
CA VAL A 174 4.23 -9.72 5.14
C VAL A 174 5.01 -10.75 4.32
N PHE A 175 4.66 -10.92 3.04
CA PHE A 175 5.33 -11.87 2.16
C PHE A 175 5.52 -11.34 0.74
N PRO A 176 6.55 -11.80 0.01
CA PRO A 176 6.74 -11.45 -1.39
C PRO A 176 5.75 -12.22 -2.28
N GLU A 177 5.32 -11.61 -3.38
CA GLU A 177 4.35 -12.20 -4.33
C GLU A 177 4.75 -13.60 -4.81
N SER A 178 6.06 -13.89 -4.90
CA SER A 178 6.60 -15.22 -5.27
C SER A 178 6.18 -16.38 -4.35
N GLN A 179 5.76 -16.10 -3.11
CA GLN A 179 5.22 -17.13 -2.20
C GLN A 179 3.74 -17.47 -2.46
N MET A 180 3.06 -16.70 -3.31
CA MET A 180 1.67 -16.89 -3.67
C MET A 180 1.53 -17.30 -5.13
N GLN A 181 0.71 -18.32 -5.36
CA GLN A 181 0.29 -18.73 -6.70
C GLN A 181 -1.22 -18.67 -6.77
N VAL A 182 -1.73 -18.01 -7.81
CA VAL A 182 -3.17 -17.81 -8.02
C VAL A 182 -3.57 -18.49 -9.32
N GLN A 183 -4.55 -19.36 -9.23
CA GLN A 183 -5.31 -19.86 -10.36
C GLN A 183 -6.53 -18.96 -10.56
N ALA A 184 -6.49 -18.20 -11.67
CA ALA A 184 -7.55 -17.30 -12.08
C ALA A 184 -8.82 -18.07 -12.48
N LEU A 185 -9.72 -18.28 -11.53
CA LEU A 185 -11.01 -18.98 -11.70
C LEU A 185 -12.21 -18.05 -11.48
N GLY A 186 -12.03 -17.01 -10.66
CA GLY A 186 -13.01 -15.98 -10.38
C GLY A 186 -13.24 -15.04 -11.55
N GLU A 187 -14.45 -14.50 -11.64
CA GLU A 187 -14.79 -13.46 -12.60
C GLU A 187 -14.09 -12.16 -12.22
N ARG A 188 -13.41 -11.53 -13.18
CA ARG A 188 -12.79 -10.23 -13.00
C ARG A 188 -13.74 -9.19 -13.57
N HIS A 189 -14.26 -8.32 -12.69
CA HIS A 189 -15.21 -7.27 -13.08
C HIS A 189 -14.55 -6.14 -13.89
N THR A 190 -13.21 -6.08 -13.88
CA THR A 190 -12.47 -5.25 -14.81
C THR A 190 -12.67 -5.79 -16.23
N LYS A 191 -13.28 -4.97 -17.10
CA LYS A 191 -12.99 -5.06 -18.53
C LYS A 191 -11.53 -4.66 -18.70
N GLU A 192 -10.60 -5.56 -18.42
CA GLU A 192 -9.23 -5.44 -18.88
C GLU A 192 -9.29 -5.28 -20.40
N VAL A 193 -9.20 -4.05 -20.85
CA VAL A 193 -8.76 -3.82 -22.22
C VAL A 193 -7.32 -4.29 -22.19
N LYS A 194 -7.06 -5.43 -22.86
CA LYS A 194 -5.72 -5.98 -23.12
C LYS A 194 -4.97 -5.00 -24.02
N THR A 195 -4.64 -3.84 -23.47
CA THR A 195 -3.81 -2.82 -24.08
C THR A 195 -2.63 -2.63 -23.17
N ASP A 196 -1.45 -2.72 -23.76
CA ASP A 196 -0.18 -2.38 -23.11
C ASP A 196 -0.06 -0.85 -22.90
N THR A 197 -1.11 -0.09 -23.21
CA THR A 197 -1.18 1.36 -23.10
C THR A 197 -2.49 1.82 -22.49
N MET A 198 -2.46 3.01 -21.89
CA MET A 198 -3.59 3.79 -21.43
C MET A 198 -3.60 5.15 -22.14
N GLN A 199 -4.78 5.67 -22.47
CA GLN A 199 -4.90 6.99 -23.08
C GLN A 199 -4.98 8.06 -22.00
N CYS A 200 -4.15 9.10 -22.13
CA CYS A 200 -4.23 10.27 -21.27
C CYS A 200 -5.57 11.00 -21.48
N PRO A 201 -6.37 11.26 -20.42
CA PRO A 201 -7.67 11.90 -20.55
C PRO A 201 -7.60 13.37 -21.00
N ASN A 202 -6.44 14.01 -20.88
CA ASN A 202 -6.23 15.39 -21.31
C ASN A 202 -5.87 15.50 -22.80
N CYS A 203 -4.78 14.85 -23.22
CA CYS A 203 -4.21 15.04 -24.57
C CYS A 203 -4.46 13.87 -25.52
N GLY A 204 -4.99 12.73 -25.04
CA GLY A 204 -5.18 11.52 -25.83
C GLY A 204 -3.91 10.71 -26.12
N GLY A 205 -2.74 11.14 -25.61
CA GLY A 205 -1.48 10.42 -25.78
C GLY A 205 -1.50 9.03 -25.15
N GLU A 206 -0.85 8.06 -25.79
CA GLU A 206 -0.77 6.68 -25.31
C GLU A 206 0.43 6.50 -24.37
N VAL A 207 0.15 6.19 -23.11
CA VAL A 207 1.13 5.96 -22.05
C VAL A 207 1.22 4.46 -21.77
N PRO A 208 2.42 3.86 -21.68
CA PRO A 208 2.56 2.44 -21.37
C PRO A 208 1.93 2.05 -20.02
N LYS A 209 1.31 0.87 -19.97
CA LYS A 209 0.92 0.21 -18.71
C LYS A 209 2.01 -0.79 -18.32
N LEU A 210 2.74 -0.50 -17.27
CA LEU A 210 3.97 -1.22 -16.88
C LEU A 210 3.79 -2.05 -15.60
N THR A 211 2.80 -1.70 -14.77
CA THR A 211 2.57 -2.28 -13.44
C THR A 211 1.47 -3.35 -13.39
N GLN A 212 0.97 -3.76 -14.56
CA GLN A 212 -0.13 -4.73 -14.72
C GLN A 212 -1.33 -4.38 -13.82
N GLY A 213 -1.74 -3.12 -13.91
CA GLY A 213 -2.84 -2.60 -13.14
C GLY A 213 -2.41 -1.85 -11.90
N ARG A 214 -1.36 -2.22 -11.15
CA ARG A 214 -1.10 -1.79 -9.75
C ARG A 214 -0.93 -0.26 -9.52
N ALA A 215 -0.96 0.55 -10.56
CA ALA A 215 -0.89 1.99 -10.47
C ALA A 215 -2.25 2.63 -10.16
N GLU A 216 -2.20 3.70 -9.38
CA GLU A 216 -3.35 4.52 -9.01
C GLU A 216 -3.36 5.88 -9.72
N ARG A 217 -2.16 6.42 -10.00
CA ARG A 217 -1.95 7.66 -10.75
C ARG A 217 -1.10 7.41 -11.98
N MET A 218 -1.35 8.23 -13.00
CA MET A 218 -0.50 8.32 -14.18
C MET A 218 -0.10 9.77 -14.43
N GLY A 219 1.21 10.04 -14.41
CA GLY A 219 1.80 11.28 -14.88
C GLY A 219 2.12 11.19 -16.38
N CYS A 220 1.45 12.01 -17.19
CA CYS A 220 1.57 11.92 -18.65
C CYS A 220 2.91 12.49 -19.14
N PRO A 221 3.78 11.72 -19.82
CA PRO A 221 5.06 12.22 -20.33
C PRO A 221 4.92 13.20 -21.50
N TYR A 222 3.72 13.35 -22.08
CA TYR A 222 3.49 14.21 -23.24
C TYR A 222 2.92 15.58 -22.89
N CYS A 223 1.96 15.65 -21.97
CA CYS A 223 1.26 16.88 -21.60
C CYS A 223 1.36 17.23 -20.11
N TYR A 224 2.05 16.39 -19.33
CA TYR A 224 2.41 16.66 -17.93
C TYR A 224 1.23 16.79 -16.96
N THR A 225 0.03 16.33 -17.36
CA THR A 225 -1.06 16.14 -16.41
C THR A 225 -0.87 14.89 -15.57
N VAL A 226 -1.22 14.96 -14.30
CA VAL A 226 -1.44 13.80 -13.45
C VAL A 226 -2.92 13.42 -13.56
N SER A 227 -3.19 12.15 -13.80
CA SER A 227 -4.54 11.61 -13.91
C SER A 227 -4.78 10.49 -12.92
N ASP A 228 -6.00 10.40 -12.41
CA ASP A 228 -6.51 9.23 -11.71
C ASP A 228 -6.78 8.10 -12.71
N ILE A 229 -6.24 6.91 -12.47
CA ILE A 229 -6.40 5.78 -13.38
C ILE A 229 -7.83 5.21 -13.33
N ALA A 230 -8.40 5.09 -12.13
CA ALA A 230 -9.72 4.50 -11.93
C ALA A 230 -10.84 5.38 -12.50
N SER A 231 -10.84 6.68 -12.16
CA SER A 231 -11.87 7.63 -12.61
C SER A 231 -11.60 8.22 -14.00
N ARG A 232 -10.38 8.07 -14.53
CA ARG A 232 -9.90 8.66 -15.79
C ARG A 232 -10.02 10.18 -15.82
N GLN A 233 -9.86 10.83 -14.67
CA GLN A 233 -9.90 12.29 -14.54
C GLN A 233 -8.51 12.88 -14.35
N VAL A 234 -8.31 14.08 -14.89
CA VAL A 234 -7.12 14.89 -14.59
C VAL A 234 -7.27 15.45 -13.18
N VAL A 235 -6.25 15.26 -12.35
CA VAL A 235 -6.22 15.75 -10.95
C VAL A 235 -5.21 16.86 -10.74
N ALA A 236 -4.17 16.94 -11.57
CA ALA A 236 -3.22 18.04 -11.56
C ALA A 236 -2.69 18.33 -12.96
N GLN A 237 -2.34 19.60 -13.21
CA GLN A 237 -1.54 20.02 -14.35
C GLN A 237 -0.20 20.51 -13.82
N GLN A 238 0.88 19.95 -14.35
CA GLN A 238 2.24 20.33 -13.96
C GLN A 238 2.80 21.23 -15.06
N GLU A 239 3.67 22.17 -14.67
CA GLU A 239 4.54 22.82 -15.64
C GLU A 239 5.50 21.77 -16.21
N ALA A 240 5.85 21.88 -17.50
CA ALA A 240 6.77 20.95 -18.13
C ALA A 240 8.10 20.96 -17.36
N ALA A 241 8.46 19.85 -16.71
CA ALA A 241 9.80 19.71 -16.15
C ALA A 241 10.80 19.89 -17.30
N MET A 242 11.67 20.89 -17.18
CA MET A 242 12.59 21.29 -18.24
C MET A 242 13.68 20.25 -18.53
N GLN A 243 13.73 19.13 -17.78
CA GLN A 243 14.66 18.02 -17.99
C GLN A 243 13.90 16.71 -18.14
N GLN A 244 14.26 15.95 -19.16
CA GLN A 244 13.84 14.56 -19.30
C GLN A 244 14.56 13.70 -18.25
N PRO A 245 13.88 12.68 -17.70
CA PRO A 245 14.50 11.75 -16.76
C PRO A 245 15.69 11.04 -17.41
N ASP A 246 16.78 10.84 -16.64
CA ASP A 246 17.97 10.11 -17.10
C ASP A 246 17.65 8.65 -17.43
N ILE A 247 16.70 8.07 -16.69
CA ILE A 247 16.11 6.75 -16.95
C ILE A 247 14.68 6.96 -17.45
N PRO A 248 14.43 6.83 -18.76
CA PRO A 248 13.09 7.04 -19.31
C PRO A 248 12.07 6.04 -18.74
N ILE A 249 10.82 6.49 -18.62
CA ILE A 249 9.69 5.60 -18.28
C ILE A 249 9.61 4.46 -19.32
N GLY A 250 9.46 3.23 -18.84
CA GLY A 250 9.45 2.01 -19.64
C GLY A 250 10.83 1.43 -19.93
N GLN A 251 11.92 2.14 -19.58
CA GLN A 251 13.27 1.62 -19.73
C GLN A 251 13.47 0.40 -18.83
N GLN A 252 14.01 -0.67 -19.41
CA GLN A 252 14.36 -1.89 -18.70
C GLN A 252 15.86 -1.91 -18.38
N GLY A 253 16.20 -2.51 -17.25
CA GLY A 253 17.57 -2.69 -16.78
C GLY A 253 17.66 -3.79 -15.74
N SER A 254 18.88 -4.12 -15.32
CA SER A 254 19.11 -5.15 -14.31
C SER A 254 19.99 -4.65 -13.18
N PHE A 255 19.62 -5.00 -11.94
CA PHE A 255 20.42 -4.75 -10.75
C PHE A 255 20.48 -6.04 -9.93
N ASP A 256 21.68 -6.45 -9.51
CA ASP A 256 21.93 -7.73 -8.80
C ASP A 256 21.25 -8.96 -9.42
N GLY A 257 21.22 -9.01 -10.76
CA GLY A 257 20.64 -10.14 -11.52
C GLY A 257 19.11 -10.13 -11.60
N VAL A 258 18.42 -9.15 -11.01
CA VAL A 258 16.97 -8.96 -11.11
C VAL A 258 16.67 -7.95 -12.22
N GLN A 259 15.65 -8.25 -13.04
CA GLN A 259 15.19 -7.36 -14.11
C GLN A 259 14.17 -6.37 -13.56
N TYR A 260 14.35 -5.09 -13.87
CA TYR A 260 13.46 -4.02 -13.49
C TYR A 260 13.03 -3.21 -14.70
N VAL A 261 11.84 -2.62 -14.62
CA VAL A 261 11.38 -1.56 -15.52
C VAL A 261 11.18 -0.28 -14.70
N CYS A 262 11.64 0.85 -15.22
CA CYS A 262 11.33 2.16 -14.65
C CYS A 262 9.87 2.50 -14.96
N ILE A 263 9.04 2.58 -13.93
CA ILE A 263 7.60 2.80 -14.08
C ILE A 263 7.19 4.23 -13.81
N ALA A 264 7.93 4.93 -12.93
CA ALA A 264 7.68 6.33 -12.61
C ALA A 264 8.98 7.09 -12.35
N TYR A 265 8.88 8.40 -12.56
CA TYR A 265 9.90 9.38 -12.25
C TYR A 265 9.23 10.49 -11.45
N ILE A 266 9.82 10.82 -10.32
CA ILE A 266 9.33 11.81 -9.38
C ILE A 266 10.45 12.81 -9.12
N ARG A 267 10.11 14.09 -9.06
CA ARG A 267 11.00 15.10 -8.49
C ARG A 267 10.44 15.51 -7.15
N ARG A 268 11.28 15.42 -6.12
CA ARG A 268 10.97 15.95 -4.80
C ARG A 268 11.81 17.19 -4.55
N GLY A 269 11.30 18.07 -3.72
CA GLY A 269 12.05 19.24 -3.30
C GLY A 269 11.65 19.74 -1.93
N CYS A 270 12.51 20.59 -1.40
CA CYS A 270 12.31 21.26 -0.14
C CYS A 270 12.91 22.67 -0.20
N TYR A 271 12.51 23.50 0.74
CA TYR A 271 13.10 24.81 0.95
C TYR A 271 13.85 24.82 2.28
N TYR A 272 15.11 25.22 2.25
CA TYR A 272 15.94 25.43 3.43
C TYR A 272 16.61 26.80 3.32
N ASP A 273 16.41 27.65 4.33
CA ASP A 273 16.92 29.04 4.35
C ASP A 273 16.61 29.83 3.07
N ASP A 274 15.35 29.75 2.60
CA ASP A 274 14.85 30.34 1.34
C ASP A 274 15.53 29.82 0.05
N GLU A 275 16.43 28.83 0.14
CA GLU A 275 17.03 28.13 -1.00
C GLU A 275 16.26 26.85 -1.32
N HIS A 276 16.09 26.58 -2.62
CA HIS A 276 15.37 25.41 -3.12
C HIS A 276 16.33 24.26 -3.41
N PHE A 277 16.08 23.11 -2.78
CA PHE A 277 16.80 21.87 -3.00
C PHE A 277 15.85 20.86 -3.64
N SER A 278 16.34 20.08 -4.59
CA SER A 278 15.53 19.06 -5.25
C SER A 278 16.38 17.88 -5.69
N TRP A 279 15.76 16.70 -5.67
CA TRP A 279 16.36 15.46 -6.13
C TRP A 279 15.37 14.68 -6.99
N GLU A 280 15.87 13.66 -7.66
CA GLU A 280 15.11 12.81 -8.56
C GLU A 280 14.92 11.43 -7.94
N GLU A 281 13.72 10.87 -8.06
CA GLU A 281 13.39 9.53 -7.60
C GLU A 281 12.79 8.72 -8.75
N TYR A 282 13.29 7.50 -8.91
CA TYR A 282 12.86 6.58 -9.95
C TYR A 282 12.21 5.38 -9.27
N LEU A 283 10.94 5.18 -9.58
CA LEU A 283 10.21 4.02 -9.13
C LEU A 283 10.40 2.90 -10.15
N LEU A 284 10.91 1.78 -9.67
CA LEU A 284 11.22 0.58 -10.44
C LEU A 284 10.27 -0.55 -10.05
N TRP A 285 9.93 -1.40 -11.01
CA TRP A 285 9.11 -2.58 -10.76
C TRP A 285 9.77 -3.84 -11.33
N SER A 286 9.71 -4.92 -10.56
CA SER A 286 10.04 -6.28 -11.00
C SER A 286 8.89 -7.20 -10.64
N GLN A 287 8.46 -8.02 -11.60
CA GLN A 287 7.52 -9.10 -11.32
C GLN A 287 8.09 -10.04 -10.25
N GLY A 288 7.31 -10.35 -9.21
CA GLY A 288 7.68 -11.26 -8.12
C GLY A 288 8.53 -10.65 -6.99
N ILE A 289 9.22 -9.53 -7.22
CA ILE A 289 10.00 -8.80 -6.20
C ILE A 289 9.25 -7.56 -5.70
N GLY A 290 8.47 -6.91 -6.57
CA GLY A 290 7.70 -5.71 -6.24
C GLY A 290 8.42 -4.42 -6.61
N PHE A 291 8.12 -3.35 -5.87
CA PHE A 291 8.66 -2.02 -6.11
C PHE A 291 10.06 -1.83 -5.50
N ARG A 292 10.88 -1.05 -6.19
CA ARG A 292 12.18 -0.57 -5.70
C ARG A 292 12.36 0.89 -6.08
N TRP A 293 13.13 1.60 -5.29
CA TRP A 293 13.36 3.03 -5.46
C TRP A 293 14.83 3.26 -5.74
N LEU A 294 15.09 4.13 -6.71
CA LEU A 294 16.43 4.61 -7.02
C LEU A 294 16.39 6.14 -6.92
N VAL A 295 17.14 6.68 -5.98
CA VAL A 295 17.22 8.13 -5.74
C VAL A 295 18.50 8.65 -6.37
N LYS A 296 18.40 9.76 -7.09
CA LYS A 296 19.53 10.50 -7.63
C LYS A 296 19.56 11.85 -6.93
N ASP A 297 20.42 11.91 -5.92
CA ASP A 297 20.71 13.11 -5.18
C ASP A 297 21.84 13.90 -5.87
N PRO A 298 21.72 15.22 -6.06
CA PRO A 298 22.77 16.01 -6.71
C PRO A 298 24.13 15.96 -5.99
N GLU A 299 24.15 15.75 -4.67
CA GLU A 299 25.37 15.75 -3.86
C GLU A 299 25.92 14.35 -3.66
N ASN A 300 25.05 13.37 -3.42
CA ASN A 300 25.39 12.00 -3.04
C ASN A 300 25.36 11.01 -4.22
N GLY A 301 24.82 11.42 -5.37
CA GLY A 301 24.69 10.60 -6.56
C GLY A 301 23.54 9.59 -6.46
N TRP A 302 23.74 8.42 -7.05
CA TRP A 302 22.71 7.37 -7.15
C TRP A 302 22.69 6.48 -5.90
N GLN A 303 21.50 6.30 -5.33
CA GLN A 303 21.23 5.53 -4.12
C GLN A 303 20.15 4.49 -4.38
N TRP A 304 20.42 3.25 -3.99
CA TRP A 304 19.48 2.14 -4.12
C TRP A 304 18.71 1.94 -2.83
N ILE A 305 17.43 2.30 -2.84
CA ILE A 305 16.63 2.36 -1.61
C ILE A 305 15.94 1.02 -1.36
N THR A 306 16.12 0.51 -0.16
CA THR A 306 15.52 -0.74 0.33
C THR A 306 14.59 -0.45 1.52
N PRO A 307 13.32 -0.87 1.48
CA PRO A 307 12.42 -0.75 2.63
C PRO A 307 12.97 -1.47 3.86
N VAL A 308 12.81 -0.87 5.03
CA VAL A 308 13.25 -1.42 6.31
C VAL A 308 12.03 -1.71 7.18
N ASN A 309 12.00 -2.90 7.78
CA ASN A 309 10.99 -3.25 8.77
C ASN A 309 11.15 -2.35 10.01
N ILE A 310 10.16 -1.48 10.24
CA ILE A 310 10.19 -0.51 11.34
C ILE A 310 10.36 -1.16 12.73
N ALA A 311 9.89 -2.39 12.90
CA ALA A 311 10.04 -3.14 14.15
C ALA A 311 11.49 -3.55 14.45
N GLU A 312 12.37 -3.51 13.45
CA GLU A 312 13.78 -3.91 13.54
C GLU A 312 14.73 -2.74 13.78
N VAL A 313 14.23 -1.50 13.72
CA VAL A 313 15.00 -0.29 14.03
C VAL A 313 14.95 -0.02 15.52
N ASP A 314 16.08 0.14 16.20
CA ASP A 314 16.11 0.64 17.58
C ASP A 314 16.04 2.17 17.56
N ILE A 315 14.88 2.68 17.98
CA ILE A 315 14.56 4.11 18.03
C ILE A 315 14.71 4.71 19.45
N SER A 316 15.22 3.94 20.41
CA SER A 316 15.29 4.36 21.82
C SER A 316 16.15 5.61 22.07
N GLN A 317 17.02 5.97 21.13
CA GLN A 317 17.92 7.12 21.21
C GLN A 317 17.57 8.26 20.23
N MET A 318 16.38 8.21 19.63
CA MET A 318 15.86 9.32 18.84
C MET A 318 15.73 10.61 19.70
N PRO A 319 15.93 11.80 19.11
CA PRO A 319 16.18 12.04 17.68
C PRO A 319 17.66 11.97 17.29
N ASN A 320 18.59 11.66 18.20
CA ASN A 320 20.02 11.85 17.94
C ASN A 320 20.66 10.68 17.17
N MET A 321 20.22 9.45 17.45
CA MET A 321 20.69 8.26 16.76
C MET A 321 19.67 7.14 16.80
N VAL A 322 19.83 6.21 15.87
CA VAL A 322 19.06 4.96 15.79
C VAL A 322 20.01 3.81 15.50
N SER A 323 19.58 2.57 15.75
CA SER A 323 20.38 1.39 15.39
C SER A 323 19.60 0.42 14.53
N TRP A 324 20.24 -0.14 13.51
CA TRP A 324 19.63 -1.15 12.65
C TRP A 324 20.71 -2.11 12.15
N GLY A 325 20.41 -3.40 12.08
CA GLY A 325 21.38 -4.42 11.64
C GLY A 325 22.67 -4.49 12.48
N GLY A 326 22.63 -4.07 13.74
CA GLY A 326 23.81 -4.01 14.63
C GLY A 326 24.73 -2.81 14.40
N ARG A 327 24.31 -1.83 13.59
CA ARG A 327 25.02 -0.59 13.31
C ARG A 327 24.30 0.59 13.95
N VAL A 328 25.03 1.66 14.24
CA VAL A 328 24.50 2.90 14.81
C VAL A 328 24.55 3.99 13.74
N PHE A 329 23.43 4.64 13.51
CA PHE A 329 23.28 5.75 12.56
C PHE A 329 23.00 7.03 13.33
N HIS A 330 23.74 8.09 13.05
CA HIS A 330 23.59 9.38 13.71
C HIS A 330 22.72 10.32 12.88
N ASN A 331 21.83 11.07 13.52
CA ASN A 331 21.01 12.05 12.83
C ASN A 331 21.89 13.05 12.11
N ARG A 332 21.66 13.18 10.80
CA ARG A 332 22.36 14.12 9.93
C ARG A 332 21.48 15.34 9.67
N ASP A 333 20.26 15.09 9.24
CA ASP A 333 19.34 16.13 8.82
C ASP A 333 17.88 15.72 9.01
N TRP A 334 16.99 16.71 8.93
CA TRP A 334 15.55 16.51 8.89
C TRP A 334 14.90 17.61 8.07
N GLY A 335 13.81 17.28 7.37
CA GLY A 335 13.15 18.23 6.50
C GLY A 335 11.76 17.78 6.08
N SER A 336 11.07 18.67 5.37
CA SER A 336 9.82 18.33 4.69
C SER A 336 10.09 18.31 3.19
N ALA A 337 9.82 17.19 2.54
CA ALA A 337 9.99 17.01 1.10
C ALA A 337 8.62 16.96 0.42
N SER A 338 8.38 17.84 -0.55
CA SER A 338 7.16 17.85 -1.34
C SER A 338 7.36 17.19 -2.70
N VAL A 339 6.30 16.57 -3.23
CA VAL A 339 6.27 16.12 -4.63
C VAL A 339 6.07 17.33 -5.53
N GLU A 340 7.04 17.62 -6.38
CA GLU A 340 6.99 18.75 -7.31
C GLU A 340 6.56 18.33 -8.70
N TYR A 341 6.92 17.10 -9.07
CA TYR A 341 6.70 16.59 -10.41
C TYR A 341 6.61 15.07 -10.43
N VAL A 342 5.77 14.52 -11.29
CA VAL A 342 5.60 13.08 -11.49
C VAL A 342 5.27 12.71 -12.94
N LEU A 343 5.93 11.65 -13.41
CA LEU A 343 5.71 10.97 -14.68
C LEU A 343 5.55 9.47 -14.46
N GLY A 344 4.82 8.81 -15.37
CA GLY A 344 4.65 7.37 -15.36
C GLY A 344 3.59 6.90 -14.36
N GLU A 345 3.67 5.63 -14.00
CA GLU A 345 2.73 4.90 -13.17
C GLU A 345 3.16 4.87 -11.70
N VAL A 346 2.28 5.34 -10.81
CA VAL A 346 2.55 5.45 -9.37
C VAL A 346 1.49 4.67 -8.58
N TYR A 347 1.91 3.89 -7.59
CA TYR A 347 1.05 2.93 -6.87
C TYR A 347 0.21 3.53 -5.74
N TRP A 348 0.28 4.84 -5.50
CA TRP A 348 -0.59 5.54 -4.57
C TRP A 348 -1.21 6.76 -5.24
N LYS A 349 -2.17 7.39 -4.54
CA LYS A 349 -2.88 8.61 -4.96
C LYS A 349 -2.00 9.87 -4.92
N CYS A 350 -0.83 9.81 -5.55
CA CYS A 350 0.14 10.89 -5.60
C CYS A 350 -0.48 12.22 -6.01
N GLU A 351 -0.14 13.27 -5.27
CA GLU A 351 -0.61 14.64 -5.44
C GLU A 351 0.57 15.61 -5.47
N ILE A 352 0.54 16.54 -6.42
CA ILE A 352 1.54 17.60 -6.49
C ILE A 352 1.40 18.51 -5.27
N GLY A 353 2.51 18.74 -4.58
CA GLY A 353 2.57 19.48 -3.34
C GLY A 353 2.33 18.63 -2.08
N GLU A 354 1.99 17.34 -2.23
CA GLU A 354 1.96 16.44 -1.07
C GLU A 354 3.34 16.40 -0.42
N SER A 355 3.39 16.43 0.90
CA SER A 355 4.63 16.58 1.66
C SER A 355 4.75 15.48 2.70
N THR A 356 5.95 14.91 2.83
CA THR A 356 6.31 14.03 3.95
C THR A 356 7.46 14.66 4.73
N ARG A 357 7.48 14.42 6.04
CA ARG A 357 8.63 14.75 6.86
C ARG A 357 9.63 13.60 6.77
N ALA A 358 10.89 13.89 6.47
CA ALA A 358 11.98 12.94 6.50
C ALA A 358 12.96 13.29 7.63
N ASP A 359 13.46 12.29 8.35
CA ASP A 359 14.62 12.39 9.24
C ASP A 359 15.68 11.38 8.75
N ASP A 360 16.88 11.86 8.41
CA ASP A 360 17.97 11.05 7.88
C ASP A 360 19.04 10.77 8.93
N PHE A 361 19.41 9.50 9.06
CA PHE A 361 20.46 9.03 9.95
C PHE A 361 21.59 8.37 9.14
N VAL A 362 22.85 8.65 9.45
CA VAL A 362 23.99 8.19 8.66
C VAL A 362 25.01 7.38 9.45
N ASP A 363 25.61 6.39 8.78
CA ASP A 363 26.79 5.64 9.20
C ASP A 363 27.77 5.55 8.01
N GLY A 364 28.71 6.49 7.94
CA GLY A 364 29.56 6.65 6.76
C GLY A 364 28.76 7.20 5.58
N ASN A 365 28.69 6.42 4.49
CA ASN A 365 27.93 6.79 3.28
C ASN A 365 26.51 6.20 3.27
N ASP A 366 26.20 5.30 4.21
CA ASP A 366 24.92 4.63 4.24
C ASP A 366 23.91 5.50 4.99
N VAL A 367 22.68 5.55 4.49
CA VAL A 367 21.63 6.40 5.05
C VAL A 367 20.44 5.53 5.45
N LEU A 368 20.00 5.67 6.69
CA LEU A 368 18.74 5.15 7.17
C LEU A 368 17.77 6.32 7.29
N SER A 369 16.74 6.34 6.45
CA SER A 369 15.76 7.43 6.37
C SER A 369 14.43 7.02 6.99
N ARG A 370 13.84 7.94 7.74
CA ARG A 370 12.52 7.82 8.37
C ARG A 370 11.58 8.83 7.73
N GLU A 371 10.52 8.36 7.07
CA GLU A 371 9.50 9.22 6.50
C GLU A 371 8.19 9.13 7.31
N VAL A 372 7.60 10.28 7.62
CA VAL A 372 6.31 10.39 8.32
C VAL A 372 5.36 11.27 7.53
N GLY A 373 4.15 10.78 7.31
CA GLY A 373 3.07 11.52 6.66
C GLY A 373 1.72 10.95 7.07
N ASP A 374 0.70 11.81 7.13
CA ASP A 374 -0.74 11.45 7.23
C ASP A 374 -1.09 10.20 8.08
N GLY A 375 -0.57 10.10 9.30
CA GLY A 375 -0.85 8.98 10.20
C GLY A 375 -0.08 7.69 9.88
N GLU A 376 1.05 7.77 9.16
CA GLU A 376 1.89 6.64 8.77
C GLU A 376 3.39 6.99 8.92
N VAL A 377 4.20 5.98 9.18
CA VAL A 377 5.66 6.06 9.21
C VAL A 377 6.28 4.90 8.44
N GLN A 378 7.32 5.20 7.67
CA GLN A 378 8.10 4.23 6.93
C GLN A 378 9.58 4.45 7.16
N TRP A 379 10.35 3.37 7.01
CA TRP A 379 11.80 3.40 7.10
C TRP A 379 12.41 2.80 5.84
N SER A 380 13.51 3.38 5.39
CA SER A 380 14.26 2.89 4.25
C SER A 380 15.76 3.03 4.45
N PHE A 381 16.53 2.20 3.76
CA PHE A 381 17.98 2.17 3.80
C PHE A 381 18.54 2.39 2.39
N ALA A 382 19.55 3.24 2.30
CA ALA A 382 20.28 3.60 1.09
C ALA A 382 21.75 3.20 1.19
#